data_AF-A0A9E3DNF7-F1
#
_entry.id   AF-A0A9E3DNF7-F1
#
_cell.length_a   1.000
_cell.length_b   1.000
_cell.length_c   1.000
_cell.angle_alpha   90.00
_cell.angle_beta   90.00
_cell.angle_gamma   90.00
#
_symmetry.space_group_name_H-M   'P 1'
#
loop_
_entity.id
_entity.type
_entity.pdbx_description
1 polymer ?
#
loop_
_entity_poly.entity_id
_entity_poly.type
_entity_poly.pdbx_seq_one_letter_code
_entity_poly.pdbx_strand_id
1 'polypeptide(L)'
;MNTDDGDLSDDDRDDLEDEGVPQDDAVRDVHEPRTVCHFCGGVGEIAHPLLGVIGGAPRTVNAGRECPLCEGSSALAGMTPPI
;
A
#
# COMPACT_ATOMS: atom_id res chain seq x y z
N MET A 1 28.83 35.30 28.13
CA MET A 1 28.67 36.04 26.86
C MET A 1 27.26 35.75 26.39
N ASN A 2 26.44 36.79 26.27
CA ASN A 2 25.05 36.72 25.86
C ASN A 2 24.94 36.60 24.32
N THR A 3 23.85 35.93 23.93
CA THR A 3 23.00 36.06 22.73
C THR A 3 23.63 35.93 21.35
N ASP A 4 23.17 34.91 20.63
CA ASP A 4 22.77 35.05 19.22
C ASP A 4 21.57 34.10 18.99
N ASP A 5 20.38 34.60 19.34
CA ASP A 5 19.11 33.99 18.95
C ASP A 5 18.87 34.38 17.50
N GLY A 6 19.23 33.47 16.59
CA GLY A 6 19.02 33.63 15.15
C GLY A 6 17.54 33.80 14.82
N ASP A 7 17.21 35.03 14.44
CA ASP A 7 15.98 35.53 13.85
C ASP A 7 15.55 34.66 12.65
N LEU A 8 14.59 33.76 12.87
CA LEU A 8 13.88 33.06 11.80
C LEU A 8 12.80 34.00 11.27
N SER A 9 13.17 34.84 10.30
CA SER A 9 12.22 35.69 9.58
C SER A 9 11.21 34.82 8.82
N ASP A 10 9.96 34.90 9.29
CA ASP A 10 8.78 34.12 8.90
C ASP A 10 8.05 34.80 7.71
N ASP A 11 8.78 35.12 6.63
CA ASP A 11 8.30 36.03 5.56
C ASP A 11 8.70 35.54 4.15
N ASP A 12 8.03 34.50 3.67
CA ASP A 12 7.88 34.17 2.23
C ASP A 12 6.58 33.34 2.04
N ARG A 13 5.46 33.85 2.57
CA ARG A 13 4.11 33.37 2.25
C ARG A 13 3.61 34.08 0.99
N ASP A 14 4.24 33.82 -0.13
CA ASP A 14 3.78 34.34 -1.41
C ASP A 14 2.82 33.34 -2.08
N ASP A 15 1.53 33.69 -1.97
CA ASP A 15 0.44 33.50 -2.94
C ASP A 15 0.64 32.43 -4.02
N LEU A 16 0.31 31.18 -3.67
CA LEU A 16 -0.15 30.22 -4.67
C LEU A 16 -1.65 30.48 -4.90
N GLU A 17 -1.95 31.37 -5.84
CA GLU A 17 -3.26 31.42 -6.48
C GLU A 17 -3.51 30.06 -7.14
N ASP A 18 -4.21 29.15 -6.43
CA ASP A 18 -4.66 27.87 -6.95
C ASP A 18 -5.76 28.14 -8.00
N GLU A 19 -5.34 28.40 -9.24
CA GLU A 19 -6.21 28.51 -10.40
C GLU A 19 -7.00 27.21 -10.52
N GLY A 20 -8.27 27.28 -10.15
CA GLY A 20 -9.17 26.15 -9.98
C GLY A 20 -9.07 25.14 -11.12
N VAL A 21 -8.67 23.93 -10.75
CA VAL A 21 -8.63 22.77 -11.65
C VAL A 21 -10.01 22.61 -12.30
N PRO A 22 -10.15 22.72 -13.63
CA PRO A 22 -11.44 22.50 -14.28
C PRO A 22 -11.89 21.07 -13.98
N GLN A 23 -13.01 20.95 -13.25
CA GLN A 23 -13.71 19.70 -12.99
C GLN A 23 -14.40 19.23 -14.28
N ASP A 24 -13.62 18.94 -15.31
CA ASP A 24 -14.13 18.28 -16.51
C ASP A 24 -13.91 16.78 -16.31
N ASP A 25 -14.96 16.12 -15.82
CA ASP A 25 -15.34 14.72 -16.11
C ASP A 25 -14.19 13.72 -16.32
N ALA A 26 -13.17 13.76 -15.47
CA ALA A 26 -12.20 12.67 -15.37
C ALA A 26 -12.97 11.46 -14.86
N VAL A 27 -13.45 10.65 -15.81
CA VAL A 27 -14.12 9.37 -15.64
C VAL A 27 -13.53 8.72 -14.39
N ARG A 28 -14.34 8.65 -13.33
CA ARG A 28 -14.01 7.78 -12.21
C ARG A 28 -13.85 6.41 -12.85
N ASP A 29 -12.61 5.99 -13.03
CA ASP A 29 -12.28 4.60 -13.25
C ASP A 29 -12.67 3.92 -11.94
N VAL A 30 -13.97 3.61 -11.83
CA VAL A 30 -14.51 2.90 -10.68
C VAL A 30 -13.99 1.50 -10.87
N HIS A 31 -12.75 1.27 -10.43
CA HIS A 31 -12.25 -0.07 -10.26
C HIS A 31 -13.31 -0.83 -9.47
N GLU A 32 -13.77 -1.95 -10.06
CA GLU A 32 -14.75 -2.81 -9.42
C GLU A 32 -14.32 -3.05 -7.98
N PRO A 33 -15.17 -2.77 -6.98
CA PRO A 33 -14.74 -2.74 -5.60
C PRO A 33 -14.07 -4.07 -5.28
N ARG A 34 -12.86 -4.02 -4.73
CA ARG A 34 -12.14 -5.20 -4.25
C ARG A 34 -11.96 -5.11 -2.75
N THR A 35 -12.09 -6.25 -2.09
CA THR A 35 -11.82 -6.39 -0.66
C THR A 35 -10.50 -7.10 -0.48
N VAL A 36 -9.72 -6.72 0.53
CA VAL A 36 -8.50 -7.46 0.87
C VAL A 36 -8.88 -8.92 1.15
N CYS A 37 -8.12 -9.86 0.58
CA CYS A 37 -8.35 -11.26 0.86
C CYS A 37 -8.10 -11.53 2.36
N HIS A 38 -9.16 -11.88 3.08
CA HIS A 38 -9.12 -12.10 4.52
C HIS A 38 -8.40 -13.40 4.93
N PHE A 39 -8.08 -14.27 3.96
CA PHE A 39 -7.36 -15.52 4.22
C PHE A 39 -5.84 -15.34 4.21
N CYS A 40 -5.30 -14.67 3.18
CA CYS A 40 -3.86 -14.35 3.12
C CYS A 40 -3.52 -12.96 3.67
N GLY A 41 -4.52 -12.19 4.14
CA GLY A 41 -4.32 -10.83 4.64
C GLY A 41 -3.83 -9.85 3.56
N GLY A 42 -4.11 -10.12 2.28
CA GLY A 42 -3.64 -9.27 1.18
C GLY A 42 -2.24 -9.58 0.65
N VAL A 43 -1.62 -10.68 1.07
CA VAL A 43 -0.27 -11.04 0.61
C VAL A 43 -0.29 -11.75 -0.75
N GLY A 44 -1.37 -12.46 -1.07
CA GLY A 44 -1.46 -13.33 -2.27
C GLY A 44 -0.82 -14.71 -2.07
N GLU A 45 -0.03 -14.89 -1.02
CA GLU A 45 0.61 -16.14 -0.64
C GLU A 45 0.38 -16.49 0.83
N ILE A 46 0.65 -17.75 1.17
CA ILE A 46 0.58 -18.28 2.53
C ILE A 46 1.94 -18.85 2.90
N ALA A 47 2.32 -18.68 4.16
CA ALA A 47 3.54 -19.25 4.69
C ALA A 47 3.60 -20.78 4.47
N HIS A 48 4.68 -21.22 3.85
CA HIS A 48 5.02 -22.61 3.61
C HIS A 48 6.47 -22.84 4.04
N PRO A 49 6.71 -23.01 5.36
CA PRO A 49 8.04 -23.25 5.88
C PRO A 49 8.53 -24.63 5.46
N LEU A 50 9.69 -24.65 4.81
CA LEU A 50 10.40 -25.84 4.35
C LEU A 50 11.84 -25.83 4.86
N LEU A 51 12.46 -27.01 4.90
CA LEU A 51 13.89 -27.13 5.15
C LEU A 51 14.66 -26.93 3.84
N GLY A 52 15.50 -25.90 3.78
CA GLY A 52 16.41 -25.64 2.66
C GLY A 52 17.88 -25.69 3.10
N VAL A 53 18.79 -25.77 2.13
CA VAL A 53 20.24 -25.66 2.38
C VAL A 53 20.74 -24.37 1.72
N ILE A 54 21.21 -23.42 2.52
CA ILE A 54 21.73 -22.12 2.07
C ILE A 54 23.20 -22.04 2.49
N GLY A 55 24.12 -21.91 1.52
CA GLY A 55 25.55 -21.85 1.80
C GLY A 55 26.09 -23.12 2.48
N GLY A 56 25.51 -24.28 2.18
CA GLY A 56 25.89 -25.57 2.78
C GLY A 56 25.32 -25.83 4.18
N ALA A 57 24.57 -24.89 4.76
CA ALA A 57 23.95 -25.05 6.08
C ALA A 57 22.43 -25.22 5.97
N PRO A 58 21.80 -26.11 6.78
CA PRO A 58 20.36 -26.23 6.83
C PRO A 58 19.73 -24.98 7.44
N ARG A 59 18.70 -24.44 6.79
CA ARG A 59 17.93 -23.26 7.21
C ARG A 59 16.45 -23.50 6.95
N THR A 60 15.59 -23.00 7.83
CA THR A 60 14.16 -22.90 7.53
C THR A 60 13.95 -21.77 6.54
N VAL A 61 13.32 -22.09 5.42
CA VAL A 61 12.97 -21.13 4.37
C VAL A 61 11.45 -21.11 4.22
N ASN A 62 10.88 -19.93 4.02
CA ASN A 62 9.48 -19.83 3.63
C ASN A 62 9.44 -19.74 2.10
N ALA A 63 9.06 -20.83 1.44
CA ALA A 63 8.97 -20.86 -0.02
C ALA A 63 7.70 -20.17 -0.57
N GLY A 64 6.76 -19.83 0.32
CA GLY A 64 5.42 -19.40 -0.07
C GLY A 64 4.62 -20.54 -0.70
N ARG A 65 3.30 -20.42 -0.63
CA ARG A 65 2.36 -21.11 -1.51
C ARG A 65 1.34 -20.09 -1.94
N GLU A 66 0.91 -20.17 -3.20
CA GLU A 66 -0.19 -19.34 -3.67
C GLU A 66 -1.41 -19.49 -2.76
N CYS A 67 -2.06 -18.38 -2.44
CA CYS A 67 -3.26 -18.38 -1.62
C CYS A 67 -4.41 -19.08 -2.39
N PRO A 68 -4.99 -20.18 -1.87
CA PRO A 68 -6.03 -20.92 -2.57
C PRO A 68 -7.40 -20.19 -2.57
N LEU A 69 -7.56 -19.11 -1.80
CA LEU A 69 -8.80 -18.34 -1.78
C LEU A 69 -8.82 -17.25 -2.84
N CYS A 70 -7.71 -16.53 -3.01
CA CYS A 70 -7.61 -15.43 -3.98
C CYS A 70 -6.75 -15.76 -5.19
N GLU A 71 -6.17 -16.96 -5.28
CA GLU A 71 -5.34 -17.40 -6.40
C GLU A 71 -4.25 -16.38 -6.75
N GLY A 72 -3.50 -15.94 -5.72
CA GLY A 72 -2.43 -14.94 -5.88
C GLY A 72 -2.89 -13.49 -6.05
N SER A 73 -4.17 -13.21 -6.32
CA SER A 73 -4.65 -11.86 -6.63
C SER A 73 -4.69 -10.87 -5.46
N SER A 74 -4.36 -11.31 -4.24
CA SER A 74 -4.38 -10.58 -2.95
C SER A 74 -5.71 -9.94 -2.53
N ALA A 75 -6.72 -9.97 -3.40
CA ALA A 75 -8.02 -9.36 -3.17
C ALA A 75 -9.13 -10.31 -3.61
N LEU A 76 -10.33 -10.07 -3.12
CA LEU A 76 -11.55 -10.74 -3.55
C LEU A 76 -12.48 -9.70 -4.17
N ALA A 77 -13.39 -10.16 -5.03
CA ALA A 77 -14.51 -9.34 -5.45
C ALA A 77 -15.17 -8.72 -4.21
N GLY A 78 -15.32 -7.40 -4.22
CA GLY A 78 -15.90 -6.68 -3.10
C GLY A 78 -17.33 -7.14 -2.89
N MET A 79 -17.73 -7.25 -1.62
CA MET A 79 -19.13 -7.44 -1.29
C MET A 79 -19.85 -6.14 -1.64
N THR A 80 -20.52 -6.09 -2.79
CA THR A 80 -21.39 -4.97 -3.15
C THR A 80 -22.56 -4.96 -2.17
N PRO A 81 -22.75 -3.91 -1.35
CA PRO A 81 -23.91 -3.82 -0.48
C PRO A 81 -25.20 -3.82 -1.32
N PRO A 82 -26.30 -4.42 -0.82
CA PRO A 82 -27.58 -4.37 -1.52
C PRO A 82 -28.08 -2.93 -1.63
N ILE A 83 -28.71 -2.62 -2.77
CA ILE A 83 -29.38 -1.35 -3.06
C ILE A 83 -30.66 -1.17 -2.25
#